data_AF-A0A4R1S660-F1
#
_entry.id   AF-A0A4R1S660-F1
#
_cell.length_a   1.000
_cell.length_b   1.000
_cell.length_c   1.000
_cell.angle_alpha   90.00
_cell.angle_beta   90.00
_cell.angle_gamma   90.00
#
_symmetry.space_group_name_H-M   'P 1'
#
loop_
_entity.id
_entity.type
_entity.pdbx_description
1 polymer ?
#
loop_
_entity_poly.entity_id
_entity_poly.type
_entity_poly.pdbx_seq_one_letter_code
_entity_poly.pdbx_strand_id
1 'polypeptide(L)'
;MAVRSLLALVLALPIAACVSFAPTFDATIYDRLSAANSSLAKLETAIETKAPGKLRYSDAEGYYIDALAEIGEAQDVADRRPAYLSGQPSAEAARLSAANIKSCREAIEFSRTTFKESGQAVRTLDDLSTVRNTCAIPKTMEGMLK
;
A
#
# COMPACT_ATOMS: atom_id res chain seq x y z
N MET A 1 13.51 33.24 -61.09
CA MET A 1 12.42 32.46 -60.45
C MET A 1 13.01 31.67 -59.30
N ALA A 2 12.63 32.02 -58.09
CA ALA A 2 13.06 31.35 -56.87
C ALA A 2 12.08 30.22 -56.55
N VAL A 3 12.58 29.01 -56.35
CA VAL A 3 11.86 27.94 -55.63
C VAL A 3 12.83 27.38 -54.61
N ARG A 4 12.75 27.95 -53.40
CA ARG A 4 13.32 27.41 -52.16
C ARG A 4 12.41 26.31 -51.63
N SER A 5 13.03 25.42 -50.85
CA SER A 5 12.43 24.59 -49.81
C SER A 5 11.57 23.41 -50.26
N LEU A 6 12.03 22.20 -49.92
CA LEU A 6 11.23 21.12 -49.29
C LEU A 6 12.03 19.81 -49.26
N LEU A 7 13.17 19.78 -48.56
CA LEU A 7 13.91 18.52 -48.33
C LEU A 7 14.72 18.56 -47.02
N ALA A 8 14.16 19.20 -46.00
CA ALA A 8 14.74 19.27 -44.65
C ALA A 8 13.69 18.99 -43.57
N LEU A 9 12.82 18.00 -43.78
CA LEU A 9 11.76 17.68 -42.82
C LEU A 9 11.48 16.17 -42.69
N VAL A 10 12.53 15.35 -42.56
CA VAL A 10 12.36 13.94 -42.15
C VAL A 10 13.55 13.53 -41.29
N LEU A 11 13.65 14.05 -40.07
CA LEU A 11 14.42 13.46 -38.94
C LEU A 11 14.27 14.31 -37.66
N ALA A 12 13.03 14.63 -37.32
CA ALA A 12 12.67 15.01 -35.96
C ALA A 12 11.68 13.96 -35.45
N LEU A 13 12.16 12.73 -35.29
CA LEU A 13 11.48 11.75 -34.46
C LEU A 13 11.60 12.28 -33.02
N PRO A 14 10.49 12.67 -32.35
CA PRO A 14 10.59 12.97 -30.95
C PRO A 14 10.88 11.64 -30.26
N ILE A 15 12.05 11.52 -29.63
CA ILE A 15 12.35 10.48 -28.64
C ILE A 15 11.54 10.80 -27.36
N ALA A 16 10.25 11.09 -27.52
CA ALA A 16 9.30 11.44 -26.47
C ALA A 16 8.31 10.29 -26.31
N ALA A 17 8.84 9.09 -26.06
CA ALA A 17 8.02 7.93 -25.72
C ALA A 17 8.84 6.93 -24.88
N CYS A 18 9.52 7.43 -23.85
CA CYS A 18 9.77 6.64 -22.64
C CYS A 18 9.01 7.32 -21.49
N VAL A 19 7.72 7.57 -21.70
CA VAL A 19 6.80 7.87 -20.60
C VAL A 19 6.62 6.53 -19.87
N SER A 20 7.37 6.39 -18.79
CA SER A 20 7.39 5.37 -17.74
C SER A 20 6.29 4.30 -17.83
N PHE A 21 6.57 3.17 -18.48
CA PHE A 21 5.76 1.95 -18.36
C PHE A 21 5.88 1.29 -16.97
N ALA A 22 6.78 1.78 -16.10
CA ALA A 22 6.93 1.32 -14.73
C ALA A 22 6.14 2.24 -13.78
N PRO A 23 5.33 1.67 -12.86
CA PRO A 23 4.64 2.45 -11.85
C PRO A 23 5.65 3.19 -10.95
N THR A 24 5.27 4.38 -10.49
CA THR A 24 6.04 5.15 -9.52
C THR A 24 6.05 4.45 -8.15
N PHE A 25 7.00 4.84 -7.29
CA PHE A 25 7.07 4.32 -5.92
C PHE A 25 5.75 4.55 -5.18
N ASP A 26 5.22 5.77 -5.21
CA ASP A 26 3.94 6.16 -4.59
C ASP A 26 2.77 5.32 -5.12
N ALA A 27 2.68 5.11 -6.44
CA ALA A 27 1.60 4.33 -7.01
C ALA A 27 1.63 2.88 -6.56
N THR A 28 2.81 2.26 -6.58
CA THR A 28 3.00 0.87 -6.14
C THR A 28 2.66 0.74 -4.66
N ILE A 29 3.18 1.63 -3.80
CA ILE A 29 2.92 1.60 -2.35
C ILE A 29 1.43 1.79 -2.08
N TYR A 30 0.78 2.77 -2.72
CA TYR A 30 -0.65 3.04 -2.53
C TYR A 30 -1.51 1.83 -2.90
N ASP A 31 -1.24 1.19 -4.03
CA ASP A 31 -2.05 0.07 -4.53
C ASP A 31 -1.94 -1.12 -3.56
N ARG A 32 -0.73 -1.40 -3.06
CA ARG A 32 -0.47 -2.42 -2.04
C ARG A 32 -1.14 -2.12 -0.70
N LEU A 33 -1.06 -0.87 -0.22
CA LEU A 33 -1.80 -0.44 0.99
C LEU A 33 -3.33 -0.56 0.80
N SER A 34 -3.82 -0.30 -0.40
CA SER A 34 -5.24 -0.44 -0.73
C SER A 34 -5.69 -1.91 -0.73
N ALA A 35 -4.87 -2.81 -1.31
CA ALA A 35 -5.11 -4.24 -1.31
C ALA A 35 -5.12 -4.81 0.12
N ALA A 36 -4.14 -4.44 0.95
CA ALA A 36 -4.11 -4.82 2.36
C ALA A 36 -5.38 -4.38 3.12
N ASN A 37 -5.79 -3.12 2.96
CA ASN A 37 -7.01 -2.61 3.59
C ASN A 37 -8.27 -3.32 3.08
N SER A 38 -8.30 -3.77 1.82
CA SER A 38 -9.38 -4.60 1.29
C SER A 38 -9.44 -5.96 1.99
N SER A 39 -8.30 -6.61 2.23
CA SER A 39 -8.24 -7.88 2.97
C SER A 39 -8.71 -7.72 4.41
N LEU A 40 -8.32 -6.64 5.10
CA LEU A 40 -8.81 -6.33 6.45
C LEU A 40 -10.32 -6.05 6.47
N ALA A 41 -10.86 -5.36 5.46
CA ALA A 41 -12.30 -5.13 5.35
C ALA A 41 -13.07 -6.44 5.11
N LYS A 42 -12.53 -7.38 4.33
CA LYS A 42 -13.12 -8.71 4.16
C LYS A 42 -13.13 -9.50 5.47
N LEU A 43 -12.08 -9.38 6.28
CA LEU A 43 -12.05 -9.97 7.63
C LEU A 43 -13.14 -9.36 8.53
N GLU A 44 -13.29 -8.04 8.52
CA GLU A 44 -14.34 -7.33 9.26
C GLU A 44 -15.73 -7.88 8.89
N THR A 45 -16.03 -7.96 7.59
CA THR A 45 -17.27 -8.55 7.08
C THR A 45 -17.43 -10.01 7.51
N ALA A 46 -16.36 -10.81 7.50
CA ALA A 46 -16.40 -12.20 7.94
C ALA A 46 -16.73 -12.33 9.44
N ILE A 47 -16.24 -11.39 10.27
CA ILE A 47 -16.57 -11.32 11.69
C ILE A 47 -18.03 -10.93 11.90
N GLU A 48 -18.49 -9.88 11.22
CA GLU A 48 -19.87 -9.38 11.33
C GLU A 48 -20.91 -10.43 10.90
N THR A 49 -20.68 -11.08 9.76
CA THR A 49 -21.60 -12.10 9.21
C THR A 49 -21.67 -13.37 10.07
N LYS A 50 -20.71 -13.59 10.97
CA LYS A 50 -20.72 -14.74 11.87
C LYS A 50 -21.51 -14.50 13.16
N ALA A 51 -21.87 -13.26 13.46
CA ALA A 51 -22.62 -12.90 14.66
C ALA A 51 -24.00 -13.62 14.71
N PRO A 52 -24.47 -14.06 15.89
CA PRO A 52 -23.87 -13.88 17.23
C PRO A 52 -22.75 -14.88 17.56
N GLY A 53 -22.41 -15.78 16.63
CA GLY A 53 -21.29 -16.71 16.78
C GLY A 53 -19.93 -16.01 16.68
N LYS A 54 -18.89 -16.75 17.05
CA LYS A 54 -17.50 -16.32 16.89
C LYS A 54 -16.88 -16.97 15.65
N LEU A 55 -16.17 -16.18 14.86
CA LEU A 55 -15.31 -16.63 13.78
C LEU A 55 -14.10 -17.36 14.38
N ARG A 56 -13.77 -18.53 13.82
CA ARG A 56 -12.57 -19.27 14.23
C ARG A 56 -11.37 -18.66 13.53
N TYR A 57 -10.19 -18.73 14.17
CA TYR A 57 -8.97 -18.23 13.56
C TYR A 57 -8.67 -18.88 12.20
N SER A 58 -8.91 -20.18 12.04
CA SER A 58 -8.74 -20.89 10.75
C SER A 58 -9.54 -20.29 9.60
N ASP A 59 -10.70 -19.70 9.91
CA ASP A 59 -11.59 -19.07 8.93
C ASP A 59 -11.19 -17.61 8.67
N ALA A 60 -10.37 -17.02 9.55
CA ALA A 60 -9.85 -15.65 9.48
C ALA A 60 -8.41 -15.56 8.94
N GLU A 61 -7.64 -16.63 9.04
CA GLU A 61 -6.18 -16.66 8.85
C GLU A 61 -5.76 -16.18 7.46
N GLY A 62 -6.49 -16.59 6.41
CA GLY A 62 -6.22 -16.17 5.04
C GLY A 62 -6.24 -14.65 4.85
N TYR A 63 -7.22 -13.96 5.45
CA TYR A 63 -7.31 -12.50 5.33
C TYR A 63 -6.13 -11.78 5.98
N TYR A 64 -5.63 -12.29 7.11
CA TYR A 64 -4.44 -11.74 7.75
C TYR A 64 -3.18 -12.01 6.92
N ILE A 65 -3.03 -13.20 6.35
CA ILE A 65 -1.88 -13.55 5.50
C ILE A 65 -1.86 -12.65 4.26
N ASP A 66 -2.99 -12.50 3.59
CA ASP A 66 -3.12 -11.64 2.41
C ASP A 66 -2.79 -10.18 2.77
N ALA A 67 -3.33 -9.67 3.88
CA ALA A 67 -3.03 -8.31 4.33
C ALA A 67 -1.54 -8.10 4.65
N LEU A 68 -0.90 -9.07 5.31
CA LEU A 68 0.52 -9.00 5.65
C LEU A 68 1.42 -9.11 4.42
N ALA A 69 1.05 -9.92 3.43
CA ALA A 69 1.79 -10.03 2.17
C ALA A 69 1.78 -8.68 1.42
N GLU A 70 0.60 -8.08 1.25
CA GLU A 70 0.45 -6.80 0.57
C GLU A 70 1.18 -5.66 1.29
N ILE A 71 1.08 -5.58 2.63
CA ILE A 71 1.84 -4.58 3.40
C ILE A 71 3.35 -4.85 3.36
N GLY A 72 3.78 -6.11 3.36
CA GLY A 72 5.19 -6.46 3.21
C GLY A 72 5.77 -5.94 1.90
N GLU A 73 5.06 -6.13 0.79
CA GLU A 73 5.47 -5.59 -0.51
C GLU A 73 5.48 -4.05 -0.53
N ALA A 74 4.49 -3.40 0.10
CA ALA A 74 4.48 -1.94 0.26
C ALA A 74 5.72 -1.46 1.03
N GLN A 75 6.06 -2.16 2.12
CA GLN A 75 7.21 -1.85 2.96
C GLN A 75 8.53 -2.01 2.20
N ASP A 76 8.73 -3.10 1.47
CA ASP A 76 9.95 -3.34 0.68
C ASP A 76 10.20 -2.25 -0.37
N VAL A 77 9.14 -1.71 -0.96
CA VAL A 77 9.22 -0.57 -1.89
C VAL A 77 9.49 0.73 -1.14
N ALA A 78 8.79 0.97 -0.02
CA ALA A 78 8.95 2.16 0.79
C ALA A 78 10.35 2.28 1.41
N ASP A 79 10.94 1.19 1.91
CA ASP A 79 12.26 1.17 2.55
C ASP A 79 13.40 1.56 1.59
N ARG A 80 13.21 1.32 0.28
CA ARG A 80 14.19 1.71 -0.76
C ARG A 80 14.05 3.16 -1.19
N ARG A 81 12.87 3.77 -1.03
CA ARG A 81 12.55 5.11 -1.54
C ARG A 81 13.40 6.24 -0.93
N PRO A 82 13.69 6.29 0.38
CA PRO A 82 14.52 7.35 0.96
C PRO A 82 15.94 7.41 0.39
N ALA A 83 16.55 6.25 0.12
CA ALA A 83 17.89 6.19 -0.47
C ALA A 83 17.89 6.73 -1.91
N TYR A 84 16.85 6.42 -2.68
CA TYR A 84 16.66 6.96 -4.03
C TYR A 84 16.49 8.49 -4.03
N LEU A 85 15.83 9.03 -3.01
CA LEU A 85 15.59 10.47 -2.86
C LEU A 85 16.71 11.21 -2.12
N SER A 86 17.86 10.57 -1.88
CA SER A 86 18.95 11.17 -1.11
C SER A 86 19.35 12.54 -1.66
N GLY A 87 19.43 13.55 -0.78
CA GLY A 87 19.72 14.94 -1.13
C GLY A 87 18.52 15.74 -1.64
N GLN A 88 17.34 15.13 -1.76
CA GLN A 88 16.10 15.83 -2.12
C GLN A 88 15.28 16.16 -0.87
N PRO A 89 14.52 17.28 -0.86
CA PRO A 89 13.63 17.63 0.25
C PRO A 89 12.58 16.55 0.59
N SER A 90 12.23 15.71 -0.39
CA SER A 90 11.24 14.63 -0.26
C SER A 90 11.76 13.38 0.47
N ALA A 91 13.07 13.27 0.75
CA ALA A 91 13.66 12.10 1.40
C ALA A 91 13.06 11.82 2.78
N GLU A 92 12.85 12.88 3.58
CA GLU A 92 12.31 12.75 4.93
C GLU A 92 10.84 12.30 4.91
N ALA A 93 10.05 12.84 3.98
CA ALA A 93 8.66 12.41 3.79
C ALA A 93 8.56 10.93 3.41
N ALA A 94 9.45 10.46 2.52
CA ALA A 94 9.52 9.04 2.17
C ALA A 94 9.92 8.17 3.37
N ARG A 95 10.81 8.66 4.24
CA ARG A 95 11.24 7.95 5.45
C ARG A 95 10.11 7.84 6.48
N LEU A 96 9.33 8.91 6.65
CA LEU A 96 8.12 8.92 7.49
C LEU A 96 7.04 7.98 6.93
N SER A 97 6.86 7.94 5.60
CA SER A 97 5.92 7.00 4.99
C SER A 97 6.30 5.55 5.28
N ALA A 98 7.57 5.19 5.05
CA ALA A 98 8.09 3.85 5.35
C ALA A 98 7.88 3.45 6.82
N ALA A 99 8.13 4.38 7.75
CA ALA A 99 7.88 4.15 9.18
C ALA A 99 6.40 3.89 9.49
N ASN A 100 5.47 4.64 8.87
CA ASN A 100 4.03 4.43 9.07
C ASN A 100 3.54 3.11 8.45
N ILE A 101 4.10 2.68 7.32
CA ILE A 101 3.81 1.37 6.71
C ILE A 101 4.26 0.24 7.66
N LYS A 102 5.44 0.38 8.25
CA LYS A 102 5.94 -0.56 9.27
C LYS A 102 5.00 -0.63 10.48
N SER A 103 4.52 0.51 10.99
CA SER A 103 3.55 0.54 12.08
C SER A 103 2.23 -0.17 11.72
N CYS A 104 1.75 -0.01 10.49
CA CYS A 104 0.58 -0.76 9.99
C CYS A 104 0.85 -2.27 9.99
N ARG A 105 2.01 -2.71 9.50
CA ARG A 105 2.41 -4.12 9.53
C ARG A 105 2.39 -4.70 10.94
N GLU A 106 3.06 -4.02 11.87
CA GLU A 106 3.16 -4.44 13.28
C GLU A 106 1.76 -4.53 13.92
N ALA A 107 0.85 -3.60 13.61
CA ALA A 107 -0.52 -3.64 14.08
C ALA A 107 -1.31 -4.85 13.53
N ILE A 108 -1.13 -5.19 12.26
CA ILE A 108 -1.75 -6.39 11.66
C ILE A 108 -1.18 -7.66 12.30
N GLU A 109 0.15 -7.75 12.47
CA GLU A 109 0.80 -8.91 13.10
C GLU A 109 0.35 -9.10 14.55
N PHE A 110 0.22 -8.01 15.30
CA PHE A 110 -0.28 -8.03 16.67
C PHE A 110 -1.73 -8.51 16.74
N SER A 111 -2.61 -7.96 15.89
CA SER A 111 -4.01 -8.37 15.80
C SER A 111 -4.15 -9.86 15.42
N ARG A 112 -3.39 -10.30 14.41
CA ARG A 112 -3.34 -11.69 13.97
C ARG A 112 -2.91 -12.62 15.11
N THR A 113 -1.84 -12.29 15.81
CA THR A 113 -1.27 -13.12 16.88
C THR A 113 -2.24 -13.21 18.05
N THR A 114 -2.85 -12.09 18.44
CA THR A 114 -3.87 -12.04 19.48
C THR A 114 -5.08 -12.90 19.14
N PHE A 115 -5.60 -12.82 17.91
CA PHE A 115 -6.71 -13.67 17.46
C PHE A 115 -6.26 -15.15 17.46
N LYS A 116 -5.07 -15.47 16.95
CA LYS A 116 -4.57 -16.85 16.94
C LYS A 116 -4.50 -17.47 18.34
N GLU A 117 -4.03 -16.71 19.31
CA GLU A 117 -3.80 -17.19 20.68
C GLU A 117 -5.08 -17.19 21.53
N SER A 118 -5.90 -16.14 21.41
CA SER A 118 -7.03 -15.89 22.30
C SER A 118 -8.40 -16.10 21.63
N GLY A 119 -8.43 -16.39 20.33
CA GLY A 119 -9.65 -16.43 19.54
C GLY A 119 -10.27 -15.04 19.32
N GLN A 120 -11.52 -15.01 18.85
CA GLN A 120 -12.24 -13.75 18.67
C GLN A 120 -12.67 -13.18 20.03
N ALA A 121 -12.15 -12.00 20.34
CA ALA A 121 -12.55 -11.17 21.48
C ALA A 121 -13.88 -10.46 21.20
N VAL A 122 -14.53 -9.96 22.26
CA VAL A 122 -15.78 -9.18 22.12
C VAL A 122 -15.54 -7.90 21.32
N ARG A 123 -14.35 -7.30 21.47
CA ARG A 123 -13.96 -6.03 20.85
C ARG A 123 -13.19 -6.19 19.54
N THR A 124 -13.16 -7.38 18.93
CA THR A 124 -12.34 -7.62 17.72
C THR A 124 -12.68 -6.67 16.58
N LEU A 125 -13.94 -6.23 16.43
CA LEU A 125 -14.29 -5.22 15.42
C LEU A 125 -13.69 -3.84 15.73
N ASP A 126 -13.72 -3.39 16.98
CA ASP A 126 -13.08 -2.14 17.40
C ASP A 126 -11.56 -2.19 17.20
N ASP A 127 -10.94 -3.32 17.58
CA ASP A 127 -9.51 -3.53 17.46
C ASP A 127 -9.11 -3.55 15.97
N LEU A 128 -9.90 -4.22 15.12
CA LEU A 128 -9.67 -4.25 13.67
C LEU A 128 -9.86 -2.87 13.02
N SER A 129 -10.84 -2.09 13.46
CA SER A 129 -11.02 -0.69 13.04
C SER A 129 -9.78 0.16 13.39
N THR A 130 -9.20 -0.06 14.57
CA THR A 130 -7.94 0.60 14.97
C THR A 130 -6.79 0.22 14.04
N VAL A 131 -6.63 -1.07 13.72
CA VAL A 131 -5.61 -1.53 12.75
C VAL A 131 -5.82 -0.87 11.38
N ARG A 132 -7.06 -0.85 10.88
CA ARG A 132 -7.39 -0.23 9.59
C ARG A 132 -7.08 1.27 9.58
N ASN A 133 -7.33 1.98 10.67
CA ASN A 133 -6.98 3.39 10.81
C ASN A 133 -5.46 3.60 10.79
N THR A 134 -4.69 2.75 11.47
CA THR A 134 -3.22 2.78 11.40
C THR A 134 -2.73 2.60 9.96
N CYS A 135 -3.34 1.70 9.19
CA CYS A 135 -3.01 1.46 7.79
C CYS A 135 -3.53 2.55 6.82
N ALA A 136 -4.54 3.32 7.20
CA ALA A 136 -5.07 4.42 6.40
C ALA A 136 -4.13 5.65 6.39
N ILE A 137 -3.31 5.84 7.43
CA ILE A 137 -2.32 6.94 7.51
C ILE A 137 -1.33 6.89 6.34
N PRO A 138 -0.51 5.82 6.16
CA PRO A 138 0.44 5.77 5.05
C PRO A 138 -0.27 5.79 3.69
N LYS A 139 -1.47 5.21 3.59
CA LYS A 139 -2.25 5.25 2.35
C LYS A 139 -2.63 6.68 1.96
N THR A 140 -3.04 7.49 2.94
CA THR A 140 -3.37 8.90 2.72
C THR A 140 -2.14 9.70 2.33
N MET A 141 -1.00 9.46 3.00
CA MET A 141 0.27 10.09 2.66
C MET A 141 0.65 9.82 1.19
N GLU A 142 0.63 8.55 0.77
CA GLU A 142 0.97 8.19 -0.61
C GLU A 142 -0.06 8.67 -1.63
N GLY A 143 -1.34 8.72 -1.25
CA GLY A 143 -2.41 9.25 -2.09
C GLY A 143 -2.26 10.75 -2.38
N MET A 144 -1.62 11.51 -1.50
CA MET A 144 -1.31 12.94 -1.73
C MET A 144 -0.04 13.14 -2.58
N LEU A 145 0.76 12.09 -2.79
CA LEU A 145 1.99 12.13 -3.57
C LEU A 145 1.83 11.61 -5.01
N LYS A 146 0.73 10.90 -5.28
CA LYS A 146 0.25 10.55 -6.63
C LYS A 146 -0.24 11.80 -7.37
#